data_AF-A0AAU9K6L0-F1
#
_entry.id   AF-A0AAU9K6L0-F1
#
_cell.length_a   1.000
_cell.length_b   1.000
_cell.length_c   1.000
_cell.angle_alpha   90.00
_cell.angle_beta   90.00
_cell.angle_gamma   90.00
#
_symmetry.space_group_name_H-M   'P 1'
#
loop_
_entity.id
_entity.type
_entity.pdbx_description
1 polymer ?
#
loop_
_entity_poly.entity_id
_entity_poly.type
_entity_poly.pdbx_seq_one_letter_code
_entity_poly.pdbx_strand_id
1 'polypeptide(L)'
;MGEEEDKEATNLHMREMLNSQITETKLQERINRVVEENKLLLKEKSDLSKKFEDLTELHSSMVKSLQNDLREMTGMKVRAEAQVRLLESEMSQKDEAYAINLQKCQEDHQADMDKKQIEIQILKGRLSELNEFSAHKAEFELKMKTLEEDYEKEKKAHQEDKQNLEREKIKETEKLKKDMLYKIKETRDKVLALNDEQLHITTKFTVLENHRLTTELEYQSKQTEKLMNRNSQLEEQVAGLKRDIEIHKQVEAELAKRSHYCQKIIKKLNTKIKDLEDELGSNSKQPKQENENYESKQDSRMNEELVRFLENKLEESMNRLAQVQMDYNILKAEHTDMQQKFKERSERYRNLGCLLADYLKDLQTLQNELPGDAELTLNINKIASSPIEELTSTDKAALVSILLKQIQPYLSPSNLNIPNFASVNLVTDTLKQDDSLPNINKNKPTISVAVQTSFALGTFELPKLEVDADMVKAPLRPWGAKSTKSPDSSFVKKGHKFRKLL
;
A
#
# COMPACT_ATOMS: atom_id res chain seq x y z
N MET A 1 168.29 -138.61 92.34
CA MET A 1 167.97 -137.77 93.51
C MET A 1 168.50 -136.37 93.24
N GLY A 2 167.65 -135.35 93.18
CA GLY A 2 168.08 -133.96 92.93
C GLY A 2 167.02 -133.09 92.25
N GLU A 3 166.89 -133.21 90.93
CA GLU A 3 166.40 -132.10 90.07
C GLU A 3 165.35 -132.54 89.03
N GLU A 4 164.32 -133.29 89.45
CA GLU A 4 163.31 -133.86 88.53
C GLU A 4 161.91 -133.21 88.65
N GLU A 5 161.64 -132.43 89.71
CA GLU A 5 160.31 -131.84 89.97
C GLU A 5 160.13 -130.41 89.40
N ASP A 6 161.21 -129.65 89.19
CA ASP A 6 161.15 -128.20 88.89
C ASP A 6 160.75 -127.85 87.43
N LYS A 7 160.63 -128.88 86.57
CA LYS A 7 160.31 -128.73 85.12
C LYS A 7 158.85 -128.95 84.78
N GLU A 8 158.03 -129.43 85.71
CA GLU A 8 156.61 -129.71 85.47
C GLU A 8 155.70 -128.54 85.89
N ALA A 9 156.01 -127.90 87.03
CA ALA A 9 155.29 -126.71 87.52
C ALA A 9 155.32 -125.52 86.53
N THR A 10 156.47 -125.30 85.89
CA THR A 10 156.65 -124.23 84.86
C THR A 10 155.84 -124.49 83.58
N ASN A 11 155.51 -125.74 83.28
CA ASN A 11 154.70 -126.12 82.12
C ASN A 11 153.20 -125.90 82.38
N LEU A 12 152.73 -126.17 83.60
CA LEU A 12 151.34 -125.96 84.00
C LEU A 12 150.96 -124.47 83.98
N HIS A 13 151.81 -123.60 84.55
CA HIS A 13 151.53 -122.17 84.65
C HIS A 13 151.41 -121.47 83.29
N MET A 14 152.25 -121.84 82.31
CA MET A 14 152.11 -121.36 80.92
C MET A 14 150.77 -121.76 80.29
N ARG A 15 150.25 -122.94 80.64
CA ARG A 15 149.01 -123.49 80.10
C ARG A 15 147.76 -122.81 80.68
N GLU A 16 147.81 -122.46 81.97
CA GLU A 16 146.77 -121.64 82.62
C GLU A 16 146.77 -120.21 82.10
N MET A 17 147.95 -119.59 81.95
CA MET A 17 148.09 -118.25 81.38
C MET A 17 147.50 -118.19 79.96
N LEU A 18 147.84 -119.17 79.10
CA LEU A 18 147.31 -119.26 77.74
C LEU A 18 145.79 -119.47 77.72
N ASN A 19 145.25 -120.31 78.60
CA ASN A 19 143.80 -120.50 78.74
C ASN A 19 143.08 -119.21 79.18
N SER A 20 143.65 -118.48 80.15
CA SER A 20 143.14 -117.18 80.59
C SER A 20 143.09 -116.20 79.41
N GLN A 21 144.18 -116.09 78.65
CA GLN A 21 144.29 -115.25 77.46
C GLN A 21 143.28 -115.64 76.36
N ILE A 22 142.98 -116.95 76.21
CA ILE A 22 141.94 -117.45 75.29
C ILE A 22 140.51 -117.12 75.80
N THR A 23 140.28 -117.08 77.12
CA THR A 23 138.99 -116.63 77.65
C THR A 23 138.83 -115.11 77.60
N GLU A 24 139.89 -114.35 77.86
CA GLU A 24 139.93 -112.89 77.78
C GLU A 24 139.71 -112.42 76.34
N THR A 25 140.43 -112.98 75.36
CA THR A 25 140.19 -112.67 73.93
C THR A 25 138.76 -112.98 73.48
N LYS A 26 138.16 -114.10 73.90
CA LYS A 26 136.74 -114.42 73.62
C LYS A 26 135.76 -113.46 74.29
N LEU A 27 136.09 -112.93 75.47
CA LEU A 27 135.31 -111.87 76.11
C LEU A 27 135.49 -110.53 75.40
N GLN A 28 136.71 -110.16 75.00
CA GLN A 28 137.01 -109.01 74.13
C GLN A 28 136.20 -109.09 72.83
N GLU A 29 136.19 -110.23 72.14
CA GLU A 29 135.39 -110.42 70.92
C GLU A 29 133.88 -110.32 71.16
N ARG A 30 133.39 -110.73 72.34
CA ARG A 30 131.97 -110.63 72.68
C ARG A 30 131.59 -109.20 73.06
N ILE A 31 132.45 -108.50 73.79
CA ILE A 31 132.32 -107.07 74.09
C ILE A 31 132.36 -106.27 72.78
N ASN A 32 133.34 -106.50 71.92
CA ASN A 32 133.45 -105.84 70.61
C ASN A 32 132.22 -106.09 69.72
N ARG A 33 131.68 -107.32 69.72
CA ARG A 33 130.40 -107.61 69.04
C ARG A 33 129.23 -106.81 69.62
N VAL A 34 129.06 -106.79 70.94
CA VAL A 34 127.99 -106.03 71.62
C VAL A 34 128.18 -104.52 71.49
N VAL A 35 129.42 -104.02 71.39
CA VAL A 35 129.74 -102.61 71.16
C VAL A 35 129.42 -102.21 69.72
N GLU A 36 129.82 -102.99 68.71
CA GLU A 36 129.44 -102.73 67.31
C GLU A 36 127.92 -102.92 67.10
N GLU A 37 127.27 -103.86 67.78
CA GLU A 37 125.81 -104.03 67.77
C GLU A 37 125.10 -102.83 68.41
N ASN A 38 125.55 -102.34 69.58
CA ASN A 38 125.01 -101.11 70.17
C ASN A 38 125.27 -99.88 69.30
N LYS A 39 126.40 -99.82 68.60
CA LYS A 39 126.75 -98.74 67.66
C LYS A 39 125.88 -98.78 66.40
N LEU A 40 125.54 -99.99 65.91
CA LEU A 40 124.55 -100.19 64.84
C LEU A 40 123.15 -99.80 65.31
N LEU A 41 122.72 -100.21 66.51
CA LEU A 41 121.43 -99.84 67.10
C LEU A 41 121.33 -98.33 67.42
N LEU A 42 122.42 -97.68 67.84
CA LEU A 42 122.49 -96.22 68.00
C LEU A 42 122.40 -95.49 66.67
N LYS A 43 123.04 -96.02 65.62
CA LYS A 43 122.89 -95.51 64.25
C LYS A 43 121.47 -95.69 63.74
N GLU A 44 120.89 -96.88 63.87
CA GLU A 44 119.51 -97.18 63.49
C GLU A 44 118.51 -96.29 64.26
N LYS A 45 118.70 -96.11 65.58
CA LYS A 45 117.91 -95.16 66.38
C LYS A 45 118.06 -93.72 65.89
N SER A 46 119.26 -93.28 65.52
CA SER A 46 119.50 -91.95 64.94
C SER A 46 118.81 -91.81 63.59
N ASP A 47 118.87 -92.84 62.74
CA ASP A 47 118.28 -92.82 61.41
C ASP A 47 116.74 -92.99 61.46
N LEU A 48 116.17 -93.67 62.45
CA LEU A 48 114.73 -93.62 62.77
C LEU A 48 114.31 -92.26 63.33
N SER A 49 115.11 -91.65 64.21
CA SER A 49 114.82 -90.33 64.77
C SER A 49 114.74 -89.27 63.68
N LYS A 50 115.71 -89.27 62.74
CA LYS A 50 115.68 -88.41 61.54
C LYS A 50 114.43 -88.67 60.70
N LYS A 51 114.16 -89.93 60.32
CA LYS A 51 112.95 -90.27 59.55
C LYS A 51 111.65 -89.83 60.23
N PHE A 52 111.59 -89.84 61.55
CA PHE A 52 110.43 -89.35 62.31
C PHE A 52 110.36 -87.82 62.32
N GLU A 53 111.49 -87.14 62.44
CA GLU A 53 111.62 -85.68 62.35
C GLU A 53 111.27 -85.18 60.93
N ASP A 54 111.85 -85.79 59.88
CA ASP A 54 111.54 -85.60 58.46
C ASP A 54 110.03 -85.76 58.19
N LEU A 55 109.43 -86.85 58.70
CA LEU A 55 108.00 -87.12 58.55
C LEU A 55 107.12 -86.12 59.33
N THR A 56 107.60 -85.64 60.49
CA THR A 56 106.90 -84.64 61.29
C THR A 56 106.96 -83.26 60.64
N GLU A 57 108.07 -82.89 60.01
CA GLU A 57 108.19 -81.68 59.20
C GLU A 57 107.36 -81.77 57.91
N LEU A 58 107.35 -82.93 57.23
CA LEU A 58 106.49 -83.19 56.07
C LEU A 58 105.00 -83.08 56.42
N HIS A 59 104.57 -83.67 57.54
CA HIS A 59 103.20 -83.49 58.03
C HIS A 59 102.92 -82.03 58.45
N SER A 60 103.87 -81.35 59.09
CA SER A 60 103.72 -79.94 59.49
C SER A 60 103.56 -79.02 58.28
N SER A 61 104.35 -79.22 57.22
CA SER A 61 104.25 -78.45 55.97
C SER A 61 102.97 -78.77 55.19
N MET A 62 102.57 -80.06 55.10
CA MET A 62 101.30 -80.46 54.49
C MET A 62 100.08 -79.86 55.22
N VAL A 63 100.05 -79.89 56.56
CA VAL A 63 98.98 -79.27 57.36
C VAL A 63 98.96 -77.76 57.17
N LYS A 64 100.13 -77.08 57.09
CA LYS A 64 100.20 -75.65 56.79
C LYS A 64 99.67 -75.31 55.39
N SER A 65 99.97 -76.14 54.37
CA SER A 65 99.38 -76.00 53.03
C SER A 65 97.87 -76.12 53.11
N LEU A 66 97.34 -77.24 53.62
CA LEU A 66 95.90 -77.47 53.72
C LEU A 66 95.16 -76.39 54.52
N GLN A 67 95.78 -75.83 55.58
CA GLN A 67 95.24 -74.68 56.31
C GLN A 67 95.24 -73.38 55.51
N ASN A 68 96.23 -73.16 54.64
CA ASN A 68 96.26 -72.04 53.71
C ASN A 68 95.21 -72.23 52.60
N ASP A 69 95.15 -73.42 52.00
CA ASP A 69 94.24 -73.78 50.92
C ASP A 69 92.77 -73.67 51.39
N LEU A 70 92.46 -74.15 52.61
CA LEU A 70 91.15 -73.97 53.24
C LEU A 70 90.83 -72.49 53.50
N ARG A 71 91.81 -71.67 53.89
CA ARG A 71 91.64 -70.23 54.12
C ARG A 71 91.38 -69.49 52.81
N GLU A 72 92.11 -69.83 51.75
CA GLU A 72 91.93 -69.25 50.42
C GLU A 72 90.57 -69.65 49.83
N MET A 73 90.20 -70.93 49.87
CA MET A 73 88.89 -71.42 49.44
C MET A 73 87.74 -70.79 50.25
N THR A 74 87.91 -70.59 51.55
CA THR A 74 86.93 -69.86 52.38
C THR A 74 86.84 -68.39 51.95
N GLY A 75 87.97 -67.73 51.68
CA GLY A 75 88.01 -66.37 51.15
C GLY A 75 87.39 -66.23 49.76
N MET A 76 87.60 -67.21 48.87
CA MET A 76 86.94 -67.29 47.57
C MET A 76 85.43 -67.48 47.71
N LYS A 77 85.00 -68.40 48.59
CA LYS A 77 83.59 -68.62 48.91
C LYS A 77 82.91 -67.34 49.38
N VAL A 78 83.48 -66.63 50.37
CA VAL A 78 82.91 -65.38 50.90
C VAL A 78 82.85 -64.29 49.82
N ARG A 79 83.84 -64.20 48.93
CA ARG A 79 83.79 -63.27 47.76
C ARG A 79 82.67 -63.65 46.78
N ALA A 80 82.49 -64.93 46.50
CA ALA A 80 81.42 -65.42 45.62
C ALA A 80 80.02 -65.19 46.24
N GLU A 81 79.83 -65.48 47.52
CA GLU A 81 78.59 -65.22 48.26
C GLU A 81 78.25 -63.72 48.31
N ALA A 82 79.25 -62.84 48.45
CA ALA A 82 79.07 -61.40 48.36
C ALA A 82 78.67 -60.95 46.94
N GLN A 83 79.30 -61.51 45.90
CA GLN A 83 78.95 -61.21 44.50
C GLN A 83 77.53 -61.69 44.15
N VAL A 84 77.12 -62.87 44.61
CA VAL A 84 75.75 -63.38 44.44
C VAL A 84 74.74 -62.41 45.05
N ARG A 85 74.94 -61.95 46.30
CA ARG A 85 74.03 -60.99 46.95
C ARG A 85 73.93 -59.64 46.23
N LEU A 86 75.03 -59.17 45.62
CA LEU A 86 75.00 -57.95 44.80
C LEU A 86 74.17 -58.17 43.54
N LEU A 87 74.37 -59.29 42.83
CA LEU A 87 73.59 -59.64 41.64
C LEU A 87 72.11 -59.90 41.97
N GLU A 88 71.78 -60.53 43.10
CA GLU A 88 70.40 -60.70 43.59
C GLU A 88 69.73 -59.33 43.86
N SER A 89 70.45 -58.40 44.46
CA SER A 89 69.97 -57.02 44.71
C SER A 89 69.78 -56.24 43.40
N GLU A 90 70.74 -56.31 42.47
CA GLU A 90 70.63 -55.68 41.16
C GLU A 90 69.48 -56.26 40.33
N MET A 91 69.31 -57.59 40.33
CA MET A 91 68.15 -58.24 39.69
C MET A 91 66.83 -57.78 40.30
N SER A 92 66.70 -57.80 41.63
CA SER A 92 65.47 -57.34 42.30
C SER A 92 65.13 -55.89 41.99
N GLN A 93 66.13 -54.99 41.91
CA GLN A 93 65.93 -53.59 41.52
C GLN A 93 65.56 -53.44 40.04
N LYS A 94 66.09 -54.30 39.16
CA LYS A 94 65.71 -54.33 37.74
C LYS A 94 64.28 -54.82 37.57
N ASP A 95 63.90 -55.90 38.24
CA ASP A 95 62.56 -56.48 38.14
C ASP A 95 61.50 -55.53 38.71
N GLU A 96 61.76 -54.86 39.84
CA GLU A 96 60.90 -53.80 40.38
C GLU A 96 60.79 -52.61 39.40
N ALA A 97 61.91 -52.14 38.85
CA ALA A 97 61.90 -51.06 37.86
C ALA A 97 61.16 -51.46 36.56
N TYR A 98 61.28 -52.71 36.10
CA TYR A 98 60.53 -53.19 34.94
C TYR A 98 59.03 -53.33 35.24
N ALA A 99 58.65 -53.78 36.44
CA ALA A 99 57.26 -53.84 36.88
C ALA A 99 56.62 -52.43 36.93
N ILE A 100 57.30 -51.44 37.52
CA ILE A 100 56.83 -50.05 37.59
C ILE A 100 56.70 -49.44 36.18
N ASN A 101 57.68 -49.66 35.30
CA ASN A 101 57.62 -49.16 33.92
C ASN A 101 56.51 -49.84 33.10
N LEU A 102 56.26 -51.13 33.32
CA LEU A 102 55.17 -51.87 32.66
C LEU A 102 53.80 -51.38 33.15
N GLN A 103 53.61 -51.23 34.46
CA GLN A 103 52.40 -50.67 35.05
C GLN A 103 52.14 -49.26 34.50
N LYS A 104 53.15 -48.38 34.54
CA LYS A 104 53.02 -47.02 34.01
C LYS A 104 52.65 -47.04 32.51
N CYS A 105 53.27 -47.89 31.71
CA CYS A 105 52.94 -48.02 30.29
C CYS A 105 51.49 -48.49 30.06
N GLN A 106 50.96 -49.36 30.93
CA GLN A 106 49.55 -49.77 30.92
C GLN A 106 48.61 -48.62 31.34
N GLU A 107 48.97 -47.85 32.38
CA GLU A 107 48.21 -46.68 32.83
C GLU A 107 48.17 -45.56 31.78
N ASP A 108 49.32 -45.22 31.19
CA ASP A 108 49.44 -44.25 30.09
C ASP A 108 48.61 -44.70 28.87
N HIS A 109 48.66 -45.99 28.50
CA HIS A 109 47.86 -46.55 27.39
C HIS A 109 46.36 -46.54 27.69
N GLN A 110 45.94 -46.92 28.90
CA GLN A 110 44.54 -46.88 29.31
C GLN A 110 44.00 -45.45 29.29
N ALA A 111 44.77 -44.48 29.80
CA ALA A 111 44.40 -43.07 29.76
C ALA A 111 44.24 -42.54 28.32
N ASP A 112 45.07 -42.98 27.37
CA ASP A 112 44.93 -42.63 25.95
C ASP A 112 43.73 -43.33 25.29
N MET A 113 43.42 -44.58 25.65
CA MET A 113 42.20 -45.26 25.21
C MET A 113 40.94 -44.55 25.71
N ASP A 114 40.92 -44.10 26.97
CA ASP A 114 39.79 -43.36 27.53
C ASP A 114 39.63 -41.97 26.90
N LYS A 115 40.73 -41.23 26.66
CA LYS A 115 40.70 -39.98 25.87
C LYS A 115 40.10 -40.20 24.48
N LYS A 116 40.51 -41.26 23.78
CA LYS A 116 40.00 -41.58 22.43
C LYS A 116 38.54 -42.04 22.45
N GLN A 117 38.11 -42.74 23.49
CA GLN A 117 36.70 -43.11 23.68
C GLN A 117 35.82 -41.86 23.91
N ILE A 118 36.29 -40.89 24.69
CA ILE A 118 35.61 -39.59 24.89
C ILE A 118 35.54 -38.81 23.57
N GLU A 119 36.64 -38.74 22.81
CA GLU A 119 36.67 -38.10 21.48
C GLU A 119 35.65 -38.74 20.51
N ILE A 120 35.56 -40.07 20.49
CA ILE A 120 34.58 -40.82 19.70
C ILE A 120 33.14 -40.51 20.15
N GLN A 121 32.88 -40.34 21.46
CA GLN A 121 31.56 -39.95 21.95
C GLN A 121 31.18 -38.52 21.54
N ILE A 122 32.09 -37.56 21.65
CA ILE A 122 31.88 -36.17 21.23
C ILE A 122 31.62 -36.09 19.72
N LEU A 123 32.40 -36.82 18.91
CA LEU A 123 32.21 -36.88 17.46
C LEU A 123 30.87 -37.53 17.08
N LYS A 124 30.41 -38.56 17.81
CA LYS A 124 29.07 -39.15 17.62
C LYS A 124 27.95 -38.18 17.97
N GLY A 125 28.07 -37.43 19.07
CA GLY A 125 27.09 -36.39 19.45
C GLY A 125 26.94 -35.34 18.35
N ARG A 126 28.06 -34.76 17.92
CA ARG A 126 28.10 -33.77 16.83
C ARG A 126 27.58 -34.30 15.49
N LEU A 127 27.71 -35.61 15.24
CA LEU A 127 27.14 -36.26 14.05
C LEU A 127 25.61 -36.39 14.16
N SER A 128 25.06 -36.65 15.35
CA SER A 128 23.61 -36.59 15.60
C SER A 128 23.06 -35.18 15.37
N GLU A 129 23.68 -34.16 16.00
CA GLU A 129 23.33 -32.75 15.83
C GLU A 129 23.33 -32.33 14.35
N LEU A 130 24.31 -32.79 13.56
CA LEU A 130 24.41 -32.51 12.13
C LEU A 130 23.31 -33.22 11.31
N ASN A 131 22.95 -34.46 11.68
CA ASN A 131 21.85 -35.18 11.06
C ASN A 131 20.49 -34.51 11.36
N GLU A 132 20.26 -34.11 12.61
CA GLU A 132 19.07 -33.40 13.07
C GLU A 132 18.94 -32.04 12.37
N PHE A 133 20.04 -31.28 12.29
CA PHE A 133 20.10 -30.06 11.49
C PHE A 133 19.81 -30.31 10.00
N SER A 134 20.35 -31.39 9.40
CA SER A 134 20.08 -31.73 8.01
C SER A 134 18.62 -32.13 7.77
N ALA A 135 17.97 -32.79 8.74
CA ALA A 135 16.57 -33.15 8.67
C ALA A 135 15.68 -31.89 8.75
N HIS A 136 15.91 -31.03 9.74
CA HIS A 136 15.18 -29.76 9.86
C HIS A 136 15.42 -28.84 8.66
N LYS A 137 16.64 -28.79 8.10
CA LYS A 137 16.92 -28.07 6.86
C LYS A 137 16.04 -28.58 5.71
N ALA A 138 15.97 -29.91 5.50
CA ALA A 138 15.13 -30.49 4.46
C ALA A 138 13.63 -30.21 4.68
N GLU A 139 13.16 -30.19 5.93
CA GLU A 139 11.79 -29.75 6.24
C GLU A 139 11.55 -28.27 5.91
N PHE A 140 12.49 -27.37 6.20
CA PHE A 140 12.35 -25.94 5.89
C PHE A 140 12.43 -25.67 4.38
N GLU A 141 13.29 -26.38 3.65
CA GLU A 141 13.35 -26.32 2.18
C GLU A 141 12.04 -26.85 1.56
N LEU A 142 11.46 -27.92 2.11
CA LEU A 142 10.13 -28.42 1.70
C LEU A 142 9.03 -27.39 2.00
N LYS A 143 8.99 -26.82 3.21
CA LYS A 143 8.00 -25.82 3.63
C LYS A 143 8.05 -24.56 2.76
N MET A 144 9.26 -24.07 2.43
CA MET A 144 9.44 -22.96 1.51
C MET A 144 8.95 -23.31 0.10
N LYS A 145 9.33 -24.46 -0.45
CA LYS A 145 8.85 -24.89 -1.77
C LYS A 145 7.32 -25.01 -1.83
N THR A 146 6.66 -25.53 -0.80
CA THR A 146 5.18 -25.55 -0.76
C THR A 146 4.58 -24.15 -0.70
N LEU A 147 5.20 -23.22 0.03
CA LEU A 147 4.73 -21.84 0.15
C LEU A 147 4.93 -21.05 -1.17
N GLU A 148 6.03 -21.29 -1.88
CA GLU A 148 6.26 -20.76 -3.24
C GLU A 148 5.25 -21.32 -4.25
N GLU A 149 4.98 -22.62 -4.20
CA GLU A 149 3.96 -23.26 -5.05
C GLU A 149 2.56 -22.72 -4.77
N ASP A 150 2.18 -22.50 -3.50
CA ASP A 150 0.87 -21.96 -3.12
C ASP A 150 0.75 -20.47 -3.46
N TYR A 151 1.81 -19.67 -3.27
CA TYR A 151 1.85 -18.27 -3.71
C TYR A 151 1.68 -18.15 -5.23
N GLU A 152 2.32 -19.01 -6.02
CA GLU A 152 2.13 -19.04 -7.47
C GLU A 152 0.76 -19.59 -7.91
N LYS A 153 0.04 -20.35 -7.08
CA LYS A 153 -1.37 -20.73 -7.31
C LYS A 153 -2.28 -19.54 -7.03
N GLU A 154 -2.15 -18.88 -5.88
CA GLU A 154 -2.95 -17.71 -5.48
C GLU A 154 -2.79 -16.55 -6.48
N LYS A 155 -1.55 -16.25 -6.85
CA LYS A 155 -1.19 -15.23 -7.86
C LYS A 155 -1.84 -15.49 -9.22
N LYS A 156 -2.00 -16.76 -9.63
CA LYS A 156 -2.70 -17.14 -10.87
C LYS A 156 -4.21 -17.00 -10.71
N ALA A 157 -4.79 -17.52 -9.63
CA ALA A 157 -6.21 -17.39 -9.34
C ALA A 157 -6.65 -15.92 -9.30
N HIS A 158 -5.94 -15.06 -8.56
CA HIS A 158 -6.20 -13.62 -8.51
C HIS A 158 -6.07 -12.93 -9.88
N GLN A 159 -5.13 -13.37 -10.73
CA GLN A 159 -4.96 -12.85 -12.09
C GLN A 159 -6.06 -13.33 -13.06
N GLU A 160 -6.66 -14.50 -12.82
CA GLU A 160 -7.85 -15.00 -13.54
C GLU A 160 -9.12 -14.27 -13.06
N ASP A 161 -9.31 -14.11 -11.75
CA ASP A 161 -10.42 -13.34 -11.18
C ASP A 161 -10.40 -11.87 -11.62
N LYS A 162 -9.22 -11.25 -11.68
CA LYS A 162 -9.06 -9.90 -12.25
C LYS A 162 -9.52 -9.85 -13.71
N GLN A 163 -9.12 -10.82 -14.54
CA GLN A 163 -9.57 -10.89 -15.94
C GLN A 163 -11.08 -11.14 -16.05
N ASN A 164 -11.67 -11.94 -15.16
CA ASN A 164 -13.11 -12.18 -15.12
C ASN A 164 -13.86 -10.90 -14.72
N LEU A 165 -13.38 -10.16 -13.70
CA LEU A 165 -13.93 -8.87 -13.29
C LEU A 165 -13.84 -7.81 -14.42
N GLU A 166 -12.73 -7.78 -15.15
CA GLU A 166 -12.56 -6.91 -16.32
C GLU A 166 -13.53 -7.30 -17.47
N ARG A 167 -13.73 -8.60 -17.72
CA ARG A 167 -14.71 -9.10 -18.70
C ARG A 167 -16.15 -8.75 -18.33
N GLU A 168 -16.54 -8.87 -17.07
CA GLU A 168 -17.89 -8.46 -16.63
C GLU A 168 -18.08 -6.94 -16.74
N LYS A 169 -17.10 -6.12 -16.31
CA LYS A 169 -17.15 -4.66 -16.50
C LYS A 169 -17.28 -4.25 -17.98
N ILE A 170 -16.65 -4.99 -18.90
CA ILE A 170 -16.82 -4.77 -20.34
C ILE A 170 -18.27 -5.11 -20.76
N LYS A 171 -18.83 -6.25 -20.34
CA LYS A 171 -20.23 -6.63 -20.63
C LYS A 171 -21.24 -5.62 -20.05
N GLU A 172 -21.04 -5.17 -18.81
CA GLU A 172 -21.90 -4.19 -18.13
C GLU A 172 -21.86 -2.84 -18.85
N THR A 173 -20.67 -2.33 -19.18
CA THR A 173 -20.55 -1.06 -19.91
C THR A 173 -21.05 -1.15 -21.35
N GLU A 174 -20.94 -2.30 -22.01
CA GLU A 174 -21.62 -2.54 -23.29
C GLU A 174 -23.15 -2.59 -23.17
N LYS A 175 -23.67 -3.24 -22.13
CA LYS A 175 -25.11 -3.29 -21.86
C LYS A 175 -25.65 -1.88 -21.59
N LEU A 176 -25.00 -1.12 -20.71
CA LEU A 176 -25.37 0.26 -20.41
C LEU A 176 -25.34 1.16 -21.67
N LYS A 177 -24.33 0.99 -22.55
CA LYS A 177 -24.28 1.69 -23.85
C LYS A 177 -25.47 1.31 -24.75
N LYS A 178 -25.84 0.03 -24.82
CA LYS A 178 -26.99 -0.46 -25.60
C LYS A 178 -28.31 0.09 -25.03
N ASP A 179 -28.48 0.06 -23.71
CA ASP A 179 -29.68 0.56 -23.00
C ASP A 179 -29.81 2.10 -23.13
N MET A 180 -28.70 2.85 -23.05
CA MET A 180 -28.68 4.29 -23.35
C MET A 180 -29.03 4.59 -24.80
N LEU A 181 -28.45 3.86 -25.77
CA LEU A 181 -28.76 4.04 -27.19
C LEU A 181 -30.23 3.70 -27.50
N TYR A 182 -30.82 2.73 -26.81
CA TYR A 182 -32.25 2.44 -26.90
C TYR A 182 -33.09 3.61 -26.36
N LYS A 183 -32.81 4.10 -25.14
CA LYS A 183 -33.50 5.27 -24.56
C LYS A 183 -33.38 6.53 -25.41
N ILE A 184 -32.22 6.76 -26.05
CA ILE A 184 -32.00 7.90 -26.96
C ILE A 184 -32.87 7.78 -28.23
N LYS A 185 -33.02 6.57 -28.79
CA LYS A 185 -33.96 6.33 -29.89
C LYS A 185 -35.40 6.54 -29.43
N GLU A 186 -35.82 5.87 -28.36
CA GLU A 186 -37.17 6.00 -27.79
C GLU A 186 -37.55 7.46 -27.50
N THR A 187 -36.62 8.25 -26.97
CA THR A 187 -36.82 9.68 -26.70
C THR A 187 -36.92 10.49 -27.99
N ARG A 188 -36.07 10.21 -28.99
CA ARG A 188 -36.15 10.84 -30.32
C ARG A 188 -37.49 10.53 -30.98
N ASP A 189 -37.92 9.28 -30.96
CA ASP A 189 -39.13 8.82 -31.64
C ASP A 189 -40.38 9.42 -30.96
N LYS A 190 -40.36 9.57 -29.62
CA LYS A 190 -41.36 10.35 -28.87
C LYS A 190 -41.36 11.84 -29.21
N VAL A 191 -40.19 12.48 -29.35
CA VAL A 191 -40.09 13.91 -29.75
C VAL A 191 -40.56 14.12 -31.19
N LEU A 192 -40.28 13.18 -32.10
CA LEU A 192 -40.82 13.21 -33.47
C LEU A 192 -42.34 13.07 -33.47
N ALA A 193 -42.90 12.11 -32.74
CA ALA A 193 -44.35 11.93 -32.64
C ALA A 193 -45.06 13.17 -32.04
N LEU A 194 -44.49 13.79 -30.99
CA LEU A 194 -45.02 15.03 -30.42
C LEU A 194 -44.92 16.22 -31.39
N ASN A 195 -43.87 16.30 -32.20
CA ASN A 195 -43.72 17.32 -33.23
C ASN A 195 -44.74 17.11 -34.36
N ASP A 196 -44.94 15.89 -34.83
CA ASP A 196 -45.95 15.55 -35.85
C ASP A 196 -47.38 15.82 -35.33
N GLU A 197 -47.66 15.52 -34.06
CA GLU A 197 -48.92 15.88 -33.40
C GLU A 197 -49.11 17.41 -33.29
N GLN A 198 -48.07 18.14 -32.87
CA GLN A 198 -48.10 19.61 -32.80
C GLN A 198 -48.31 20.23 -34.19
N LEU A 199 -47.59 19.75 -35.22
CA LEU A 199 -47.75 20.19 -36.61
C LEU A 199 -49.17 19.91 -37.13
N HIS A 200 -49.75 18.76 -36.79
CA HIS A 200 -51.13 18.43 -37.14
C HIS A 200 -52.14 19.34 -36.42
N ILE A 201 -51.95 19.62 -35.12
CA ILE A 201 -52.79 20.54 -34.33
C ILE A 201 -52.71 21.96 -34.89
N THR A 202 -51.50 22.48 -35.14
CA THR A 202 -51.30 23.81 -35.73
C THR A 202 -51.91 23.89 -37.13
N THR A 203 -51.70 22.89 -37.99
CA THR A 203 -52.30 22.85 -39.33
C THR A 203 -53.82 22.87 -39.26
N LYS A 204 -54.42 22.05 -38.38
CA LYS A 204 -55.88 22.02 -38.15
C LYS A 204 -56.39 23.38 -37.64
N PHE A 205 -55.68 24.03 -36.72
CA PHE A 205 -56.03 25.35 -36.22
C PHE A 205 -55.97 26.43 -37.31
N THR A 206 -54.91 26.45 -38.13
CA THR A 206 -54.78 27.36 -39.27
C THR A 206 -55.88 27.16 -40.31
N VAL A 207 -56.27 25.91 -40.59
CA VAL A 207 -57.41 25.62 -41.49
C VAL A 207 -58.74 26.12 -40.93
N LEU A 208 -58.99 25.92 -39.63
CA LEU A 208 -60.20 26.42 -38.97
C LEU A 208 -60.25 27.96 -38.92
N GLU A 209 -59.13 28.62 -38.64
CA GLU A 209 -59.06 30.08 -38.61
C GLU A 209 -59.20 30.68 -40.02
N ASN A 210 -58.58 30.08 -41.04
CA ASN A 210 -58.80 30.48 -42.43
C ASN A 210 -60.29 30.33 -42.83
N HIS A 211 -60.97 29.27 -42.40
CA HIS A 211 -62.40 29.08 -42.65
C HIS A 211 -63.26 30.13 -41.91
N ARG A 212 -62.92 30.46 -40.66
CA ARG A 212 -63.56 31.53 -39.89
C ARG A 212 -63.40 32.89 -40.57
N LEU A 213 -62.19 33.24 -40.97
CA LEU A 213 -61.88 34.49 -41.69
C LEU A 213 -62.57 34.54 -43.07
N THR A 214 -62.64 33.42 -43.79
CA THR A 214 -63.40 33.33 -45.06
C THR A 214 -64.89 33.59 -44.83
N THR A 215 -65.48 33.02 -43.78
CA THR A 215 -66.89 33.20 -43.41
C THR A 215 -67.19 34.65 -43.02
N GLU A 216 -66.28 35.30 -42.29
CA GLU A 216 -66.38 36.73 -41.93
C GLU A 216 -66.26 37.62 -43.17
N LEU A 217 -65.32 37.35 -44.08
CA LEU A 217 -65.19 38.08 -45.35
C LEU A 217 -66.43 37.91 -46.24
N GLU A 218 -67.02 36.71 -46.32
CA GLU A 218 -68.30 36.49 -46.99
C GLU A 218 -69.43 37.30 -46.36
N TYR A 219 -69.51 37.34 -45.02
CA TYR A 219 -70.53 38.09 -44.31
C TYR A 219 -70.40 39.61 -44.54
N GLN A 220 -69.19 40.15 -44.40
CA GLN A 220 -68.90 41.56 -44.69
C GLN A 220 -69.16 41.90 -46.16
N SER A 221 -68.75 41.04 -47.10
CA SER A 221 -69.04 41.20 -48.53
C SER A 221 -70.54 41.31 -48.80
N LYS A 222 -71.36 40.41 -48.23
CA LYS A 222 -72.83 40.42 -48.34
C LYS A 222 -73.48 41.64 -47.66
N GLN A 223 -72.84 42.27 -46.68
CA GLN A 223 -73.32 43.52 -46.08
C GLN A 223 -72.93 44.74 -46.93
N THR A 224 -71.71 44.79 -47.46
CA THR A 224 -71.26 45.81 -48.42
C THR A 224 -72.11 45.79 -49.69
N GLU A 225 -72.42 44.60 -50.22
CA GLU A 225 -73.33 44.41 -51.36
C GLU A 225 -74.72 45.00 -51.08
N LYS A 226 -75.33 44.70 -49.92
CA LYS A 226 -76.61 45.30 -49.50
C LYS A 226 -76.54 46.82 -49.37
N LEU A 227 -75.43 47.36 -48.87
CA LEU A 227 -75.24 48.80 -48.73
C LEU A 227 -75.07 49.48 -50.10
N MET A 228 -74.32 48.86 -51.00
CA MET A 228 -74.11 49.32 -52.38
C MET A 228 -75.41 49.27 -53.20
N ASN A 229 -76.20 48.21 -53.05
CA ASN A 229 -77.53 48.11 -53.67
C ASN A 229 -78.49 49.19 -53.16
N ARG A 230 -78.49 49.49 -51.85
CA ARG A 230 -79.25 50.64 -51.30
C ARG A 230 -78.76 51.98 -51.82
N ASN A 231 -77.44 52.17 -51.93
CA ASN A 231 -76.88 53.40 -52.46
C ASN A 231 -77.29 53.60 -53.93
N SER A 232 -77.23 52.55 -54.75
CA SER A 232 -77.71 52.59 -56.15
C SER A 232 -79.21 52.92 -56.25
N GLN A 233 -80.05 52.35 -55.37
CA GLN A 233 -81.48 52.72 -55.29
C GLN A 233 -81.70 54.18 -54.88
N LEU A 234 -80.91 54.71 -53.93
CA LEU A 234 -80.98 56.11 -53.52
C LEU A 234 -80.47 57.06 -54.62
N GLU A 235 -79.42 56.67 -55.35
CA GLU A 235 -78.94 57.41 -56.52
C GLU A 235 -79.98 57.45 -57.65
N GLU A 236 -80.69 56.33 -57.90
CA GLU A 236 -81.81 56.28 -58.84
C GLU A 236 -82.99 57.15 -58.38
N GLN A 237 -83.37 57.10 -57.10
CA GLN A 237 -84.41 57.98 -56.53
C GLN A 237 -84.02 59.45 -56.62
N VAL A 238 -82.77 59.80 -56.32
CA VAL A 238 -82.24 61.17 -56.47
C VAL A 238 -82.21 61.60 -57.93
N ALA A 239 -81.93 60.69 -58.88
CA ALA A 239 -82.04 60.97 -60.31
C ALA A 239 -83.50 61.14 -60.77
N GLY A 240 -84.44 60.37 -60.21
CA GLY A 240 -85.89 60.54 -60.37
C GLY A 240 -86.33 61.93 -59.91
N LEU A 241 -86.16 62.23 -58.62
CA LEU A 241 -86.52 63.52 -58.01
C LEU A 241 -85.86 64.71 -58.69
N LYS A 242 -84.63 64.58 -59.23
CA LYS A 242 -83.99 65.63 -60.05
C LYS A 242 -84.71 65.87 -61.38
N ARG A 243 -85.24 64.83 -62.05
CA ARG A 243 -86.11 65.01 -63.22
C ARG A 243 -87.45 65.61 -62.81
N ASP A 244 -88.05 65.16 -61.71
CA ASP A 244 -89.34 65.66 -61.25
C ASP A 244 -89.25 67.14 -60.86
N ILE A 245 -88.18 67.56 -60.16
CA ILE A 245 -87.89 68.97 -59.88
C ILE A 245 -87.71 69.78 -61.18
N GLU A 246 -87.09 69.21 -62.21
CA GLU A 246 -86.88 69.89 -63.49
C GLU A 246 -88.20 70.01 -64.29
N ILE A 247 -89.03 68.97 -64.29
CA ILE A 247 -90.40 69.00 -64.83
C ILE A 247 -91.24 70.01 -64.04
N HIS A 248 -91.16 70.03 -62.71
CA HIS A 248 -91.85 71.00 -61.87
C HIS A 248 -91.38 72.44 -62.14
N LYS A 249 -90.08 72.71 -62.33
CA LYS A 249 -89.61 74.04 -62.77
C LYS A 249 -90.15 74.44 -64.14
N GLN A 250 -90.25 73.51 -65.08
CA GLN A 250 -90.81 73.79 -66.41
C GLN A 250 -92.32 74.05 -66.32
N VAL A 251 -93.05 73.29 -65.51
CA VAL A 251 -94.46 73.51 -65.20
C VAL A 251 -94.66 74.82 -64.42
N GLU A 252 -93.79 75.16 -63.47
CA GLU A 252 -93.79 76.45 -62.76
C GLU A 252 -93.45 77.61 -63.69
N ALA A 253 -92.54 77.45 -64.64
CA ALA A 253 -92.23 78.46 -65.64
C ALA A 253 -93.41 78.67 -66.60
N GLU A 254 -94.09 77.61 -67.04
CA GLU A 254 -95.32 77.72 -67.83
C GLU A 254 -96.50 78.26 -67.01
N LEU A 255 -96.65 77.85 -65.75
CA LEU A 255 -97.62 78.43 -64.82
C LEU A 255 -97.27 79.89 -64.49
N ALA A 256 -96.01 80.30 -64.47
CA ALA A 256 -95.60 81.69 -64.28
C ALA A 256 -95.84 82.52 -65.55
N LYS A 257 -95.61 81.97 -66.75
CA LYS A 257 -96.03 82.60 -68.03
C LYS A 257 -97.55 82.75 -68.12
N ARG A 258 -98.28 81.67 -67.81
CA ARG A 258 -99.75 81.61 -67.84
C ARG A 258 -100.38 82.45 -66.74
N SER A 259 -99.81 82.47 -65.55
CA SER A 259 -100.20 83.34 -64.43
C SER A 259 -99.78 84.79 -64.68
N HIS A 260 -98.69 85.08 -65.39
CA HIS A 260 -98.37 86.45 -65.85
C HIS A 260 -99.29 86.92 -66.97
N TYR A 261 -99.73 86.02 -67.86
CA TYR A 261 -100.75 86.29 -68.87
C TYR A 261 -102.11 86.53 -68.20
N CYS A 262 -102.52 85.65 -67.28
CA CYS A 262 -103.68 85.85 -66.43
C CYS A 262 -103.53 87.08 -65.53
N GLN A 263 -102.34 87.47 -65.06
CA GLN A 263 -102.09 88.74 -64.36
C GLN A 263 -102.06 89.93 -65.31
N LYS A 264 -101.85 89.77 -66.61
CA LYS A 264 -102.06 90.84 -67.61
C LYS A 264 -103.53 91.00 -67.94
N ILE A 265 -104.30 89.91 -67.96
CA ILE A 265 -105.77 89.95 -68.03
C ILE A 265 -106.33 90.55 -66.74
N ILE A 266 -105.94 90.03 -65.57
CA ILE A 266 -106.31 90.56 -64.24
C ILE A 266 -105.76 91.97 -64.05
N LYS A 267 -104.61 92.41 -64.59
CA LYS A 267 -104.22 93.83 -64.55
C LYS A 267 -105.01 94.71 -65.52
N LYS A 268 -105.57 94.18 -66.62
CA LYS A 268 -106.55 94.91 -67.45
C LYS A 268 -107.94 94.92 -66.82
N LEU A 269 -108.29 93.85 -66.12
CA LEU A 269 -109.52 93.74 -65.34
C LEU A 269 -109.42 94.53 -64.04
N ASN A 270 -108.24 94.72 -63.44
CA ASN A 270 -107.96 95.49 -62.22
C ASN A 270 -107.35 96.87 -62.52
N THR A 271 -107.18 97.28 -63.78
CA THR A 271 -107.40 98.69 -64.12
C THR A 271 -108.90 98.92 -64.10
N LYS A 272 -109.69 98.19 -64.92
CA LYS A 272 -111.16 98.30 -64.93
C LYS A 272 -111.86 98.12 -63.58
N ILE A 273 -111.29 97.30 -62.70
CA ILE A 273 -111.80 97.00 -61.36
C ILE A 273 -111.13 97.93 -60.35
N LYS A 274 -109.92 98.49 -60.55
CA LYS A 274 -109.49 99.60 -59.69
C LYS A 274 -110.26 100.89 -59.98
N ASP A 275 -110.68 101.09 -61.24
CA ASP A 275 -111.71 102.04 -61.64
C ASP A 275 -113.10 101.73 -60.98
N LEU A 276 -113.21 100.65 -60.18
CA LEU A 276 -114.40 100.19 -59.42
C LEU A 276 -114.08 99.67 -57.97
N GLU A 277 -112.82 99.74 -57.47
CA GLU A 277 -112.32 99.19 -56.18
C GLU A 277 -111.53 100.24 -55.40
N ASP A 278 -111.40 101.45 -55.95
CA ASP A 278 -111.52 102.65 -55.11
C ASP A 278 -112.93 102.69 -54.42
N GLU A 279 -113.86 101.78 -54.77
CA GLU A 279 -114.96 101.28 -53.92
C GLU A 279 -114.63 99.95 -53.14
N LEU A 280 -113.60 99.99 -52.26
CA LEU A 280 -113.26 99.05 -51.13
C LEU A 280 -112.17 97.95 -51.32
N GLY A 281 -111.30 97.75 -50.30
CA GLY A 281 -111.44 96.48 -49.55
C GLY A 281 -110.32 95.68 -48.82
N SER A 282 -109.00 95.89 -48.95
CA SER A 282 -107.91 95.45 -48.02
C SER A 282 -107.78 94.01 -47.38
N ASN A 283 -106.58 93.39 -47.52
CA ASN A 283 -105.69 92.73 -46.48
C ASN A 283 -105.64 91.20 -46.08
N SER A 284 -104.39 90.65 -46.02
CA SER A 284 -103.70 89.97 -44.85
C SER A 284 -103.55 88.41 -44.57
N LYS A 285 -102.37 87.82 -44.87
CA LYS A 285 -101.32 87.09 -44.03
C LYS A 285 -101.45 85.73 -43.20
N GLN A 286 -100.43 84.84 -43.37
CA GLN A 286 -99.51 84.11 -42.39
C GLN A 286 -99.63 82.61 -41.84
N PRO A 287 -98.55 81.95 -41.26
CA PRO A 287 -98.30 80.46 -41.07
C PRO A 287 -97.75 79.97 -39.66
N LYS A 288 -97.21 78.70 -39.45
CA LYS A 288 -96.12 78.27 -38.43
C LYS A 288 -95.82 76.71 -38.13
N GLN A 289 -94.54 76.34 -37.78
CA GLN A 289 -93.94 75.43 -36.69
C GLN A 289 -94.18 73.86 -36.57
N GLU A 290 -93.46 72.92 -35.84
CA GLU A 290 -92.10 72.71 -35.16
C GLU A 290 -91.79 71.24 -34.59
N ASN A 291 -90.55 70.93 -34.08
CA ASN A 291 -90.04 69.97 -33.00
C ASN A 291 -89.54 68.44 -33.11
N GLU A 292 -88.40 68.13 -32.40
CA GLU A 292 -87.97 67.02 -31.44
C GLU A 292 -87.99 65.45 -31.67
N ASN A 293 -87.36 64.49 -30.88
CA ASN A 293 -86.13 64.34 -29.97
C ASN A 293 -85.99 62.88 -29.30
N TYR A 294 -84.90 62.54 -28.53
CA TYR A 294 -84.61 61.46 -27.49
C TYR A 294 -83.79 60.13 -27.75
N GLU A 295 -82.84 59.75 -26.84
CA GLU A 295 -82.70 58.43 -26.11
C GLU A 295 -81.42 58.23 -25.20
N SER A 296 -81.45 57.33 -24.18
CA SER A 296 -80.30 56.57 -23.58
C SER A 296 -80.70 55.68 -22.37
N LYS A 297 -80.14 54.45 -22.20
CA LYS A 297 -80.35 53.62 -20.97
C LYS A 297 -79.48 52.36 -20.70
N GLN A 298 -78.42 52.06 -21.45
CA GLN A 298 -77.90 50.66 -21.54
C GLN A 298 -76.68 50.30 -20.65
N ASP A 299 -75.87 51.26 -20.23
CA ASP A 299 -74.48 50.98 -19.76
C ASP A 299 -74.35 50.32 -18.37
N SER A 300 -75.34 50.49 -17.48
CA SER A 300 -75.19 50.16 -16.06
C SER A 300 -74.92 48.68 -15.73
N ARG A 301 -75.26 47.74 -16.62
CA ARG A 301 -75.10 46.29 -16.34
C ARG A 301 -73.68 45.77 -16.55
N MET A 302 -72.90 46.38 -17.46
CA MET A 302 -71.61 45.81 -17.88
C MET A 302 -70.50 45.98 -16.82
N ASN A 303 -70.61 47.03 -15.99
CA ASN A 303 -69.63 47.31 -14.93
C ASN A 303 -69.72 46.32 -13.74
N GLU A 304 -70.91 45.74 -13.48
CA GLU A 304 -71.15 44.94 -12.28
C GLU A 304 -70.54 43.53 -12.38
N GLU A 305 -70.45 42.97 -13.60
CA GLU A 305 -69.80 41.68 -13.86
C GLU A 305 -68.27 41.76 -13.78
N LEU A 306 -67.69 42.89 -14.21
CA LEU A 306 -66.24 43.12 -14.21
C LEU A 306 -65.64 43.15 -12.80
N VAL A 307 -66.36 43.71 -11.81
CA VAL A 307 -65.90 43.79 -10.41
C VAL A 307 -65.69 42.40 -9.83
N ARG A 308 -66.67 41.49 -9.97
CA ARG A 308 -66.61 40.13 -9.42
C ARG A 308 -65.45 39.29 -9.97
N PHE A 309 -65.06 39.52 -11.22
CA PHE A 309 -63.91 38.85 -11.82
C PHE A 309 -62.58 39.29 -11.18
N LEU A 310 -62.46 40.56 -10.80
CA LEU A 310 -61.27 41.10 -10.14
C LEU A 310 -61.16 40.63 -8.69
N GLU A 311 -62.27 40.53 -7.98
CA GLU A 311 -62.34 40.02 -6.59
C GLU A 311 -61.83 38.58 -6.48
N ASN A 312 -62.37 37.65 -7.28
CA ASN A 312 -61.93 36.25 -7.31
C ASN A 312 -60.43 36.10 -7.63
N LYS A 313 -59.92 36.93 -8.55
CA LYS A 313 -58.50 36.91 -8.97
C LYS A 313 -57.57 37.46 -7.88
N LEU A 314 -58.03 38.41 -7.08
CA LEU A 314 -57.30 38.93 -5.93
C LEU A 314 -57.18 37.85 -4.85
N GLU A 315 -58.26 37.15 -4.51
CA GLU A 315 -58.26 36.10 -3.51
C GLU A 315 -57.39 34.89 -3.91
N GLU A 316 -57.38 34.49 -5.19
CA GLU A 316 -56.45 33.47 -5.69
C GLU A 316 -54.98 33.89 -5.48
N SER A 317 -54.67 35.18 -5.72
CA SER A 317 -53.30 35.71 -5.54
C SER A 317 -52.86 35.71 -4.07
N MET A 318 -53.78 36.00 -3.14
CA MET A 318 -53.51 35.96 -1.69
C MET A 318 -53.26 34.54 -1.20
N ASN A 319 -54.05 33.57 -1.66
CA ASN A 319 -53.86 32.16 -1.29
C ASN A 319 -52.52 31.60 -1.81
N ARG A 320 -52.12 31.95 -3.04
CA ARG A 320 -50.79 31.61 -3.58
C ARG A 320 -49.64 32.24 -2.77
N LEU A 321 -49.79 33.50 -2.35
CA LEU A 321 -48.80 34.18 -1.52
C LEU A 321 -48.64 33.52 -0.15
N ALA A 322 -49.75 33.13 0.49
CA ALA A 322 -49.74 32.42 1.77
C ALA A 322 -49.00 31.07 1.69
N GLN A 323 -49.22 30.29 0.61
CA GLN A 323 -48.49 29.03 0.39
C GLN A 323 -46.98 29.25 0.26
N VAL A 324 -46.55 30.18 -0.61
CA VAL A 324 -45.12 30.49 -0.79
C VAL A 324 -44.46 30.97 0.50
N GLN A 325 -45.20 31.72 1.33
CA GLN A 325 -44.72 32.17 2.64
C GLN A 325 -44.64 31.04 3.67
N MET A 326 -45.48 30.01 3.59
CA MET A 326 -45.37 28.78 4.37
C MET A 326 -44.15 27.95 3.93
N ASP A 327 -44.00 27.70 2.63
CA ASP A 327 -42.89 26.93 2.05
C ASP A 327 -41.53 27.57 2.38
N TYR A 328 -41.44 28.90 2.30
CA TYR A 328 -40.25 29.67 2.70
C TYR A 328 -39.88 29.48 4.17
N ASN A 329 -40.87 29.43 5.07
CA ASN A 329 -40.62 29.21 6.50
C ASN A 329 -40.13 27.78 6.78
N ILE A 330 -40.64 26.78 6.06
CA ILE A 330 -40.18 25.38 6.14
C ILE A 330 -38.72 25.29 5.67
N LEU A 331 -38.43 25.79 4.46
CA LEU A 331 -37.08 25.74 3.88
C LEU A 331 -36.05 26.51 4.73
N LYS A 332 -36.46 27.61 5.37
CA LYS A 332 -35.63 28.36 6.32
C LYS A 332 -35.31 27.55 7.58
N ALA A 333 -36.27 26.78 8.11
CA ALA A 333 -36.06 25.90 9.26
C ALA A 333 -35.09 24.75 8.92
N GLU A 334 -35.30 24.09 7.77
CA GLU A 334 -34.39 23.05 7.24
C GLU A 334 -32.96 23.57 7.06
N HIS A 335 -32.81 24.78 6.50
CA HIS A 335 -31.50 25.41 6.36
C HIS A 335 -30.81 25.63 7.73
N THR A 336 -31.55 26.06 8.77
CA THR A 336 -30.97 26.24 10.11
C THR A 336 -30.57 24.91 10.78
N ASP A 337 -31.37 23.85 10.63
CA ASP A 337 -31.06 22.51 11.12
C ASP A 337 -29.82 21.92 10.42
N MET A 338 -29.75 22.03 9.08
CA MET A 338 -28.58 21.60 8.32
C MET A 338 -27.32 22.40 8.67
N GLN A 339 -27.45 23.70 8.93
CA GLN A 339 -26.33 24.54 9.38
C GLN A 339 -25.87 24.17 10.80
N GLN A 340 -26.78 23.77 11.70
CA GLN A 340 -26.41 23.24 13.02
C GLN A 340 -25.70 21.89 12.89
N LYS A 341 -26.26 20.94 12.14
CA LYS A 341 -25.65 19.62 11.88
C LYS A 341 -24.26 19.73 11.27
N PHE A 342 -24.03 20.71 10.38
CA PHE A 342 -22.71 21.01 9.84
C PHE A 342 -21.74 21.53 10.92
N LYS A 343 -22.16 22.45 11.79
CA LYS A 343 -21.35 22.94 12.92
C LYS A 343 -20.98 21.82 13.88
N GLU A 344 -21.94 21.01 14.32
CA GLU A 344 -21.70 19.86 15.20
C GLU A 344 -20.71 18.86 14.58
N ARG A 345 -20.84 18.56 13.29
CA ARG A 345 -19.93 17.65 12.59
C ARG A 345 -18.53 18.25 12.44
N SER A 346 -18.43 19.54 12.13
CA SER A 346 -17.17 20.28 12.08
C SER A 346 -16.46 20.32 13.43
N GLU A 347 -17.20 20.49 14.52
CA GLU A 347 -16.64 20.45 15.88
C GLU A 347 -16.17 19.04 16.29
N ARG A 348 -16.92 17.98 15.94
CA ARG A 348 -16.45 16.60 16.14
C ARG A 348 -15.12 16.34 15.41
N TYR A 349 -14.98 16.82 14.18
CA TYR A 349 -13.71 16.71 13.44
C TYR A 349 -12.60 17.61 14.01
N ARG A 350 -12.92 18.82 14.49
CA ARG A 350 -11.97 19.71 15.18
C ARG A 350 -11.43 19.05 16.45
N ASN A 351 -12.30 18.48 17.27
CA ASN A 351 -11.93 17.83 18.53
C ASN A 351 -11.10 16.56 18.29
N LEU A 352 -11.45 15.76 17.27
CA LEU A 352 -10.62 14.63 16.81
C LEU A 352 -9.25 15.11 16.29
N GLY A 353 -9.20 16.23 15.58
CA GLY A 353 -7.96 16.85 15.11
C GLY A 353 -7.05 17.31 16.26
N CYS A 354 -7.61 17.91 17.31
CA CYS A 354 -6.88 18.24 18.54
C CYS A 354 -6.34 16.97 19.22
N LEU A 355 -7.20 15.96 19.43
CA LEU A 355 -6.81 14.68 20.04
C LEU A 355 -5.65 14.01 19.28
N LEU A 356 -5.71 14.01 17.95
CA LEU A 356 -4.63 13.49 17.09
C LEU A 356 -3.37 14.35 17.16
N ALA A 357 -3.48 15.68 17.26
CA ALA A 357 -2.33 16.56 17.42
C ALA A 357 -1.63 16.38 18.77
N ASP A 358 -2.39 16.17 19.84
CA ASP A 358 -1.84 15.87 21.17
C ASP A 358 -1.13 14.50 21.17
N TYR A 359 -1.76 13.44 20.63
CA TYR A 359 -1.10 12.14 20.48
C TYR A 359 0.15 12.18 19.57
N LEU A 360 0.15 12.96 18.49
CA LEU A 360 1.33 13.14 17.63
C LEU A 360 2.45 13.89 18.34
N LYS A 361 2.12 14.81 19.26
CA LYS A 361 3.08 15.54 20.09
C LYS A 361 3.70 14.64 21.18
N ASP A 362 2.90 13.79 21.79
CA ASP A 362 3.37 12.76 22.74
C ASP A 362 4.23 11.69 22.05
N LEU A 363 3.91 11.34 20.79
CA LEU A 363 4.77 10.51 19.96
C LEU A 363 6.05 11.24 19.54
N GLN A 364 6.00 12.55 19.29
CA GLN A 364 7.19 13.34 18.94
C GLN A 364 8.16 13.49 20.12
N THR A 365 7.67 13.53 21.37
CA THR A 365 8.56 13.47 22.55
C THR A 365 9.18 12.09 22.70
N LEU A 366 8.38 11.01 22.62
CA LEU A 366 8.84 9.62 22.64
C LEU A 366 9.83 9.28 21.52
N GLN A 367 9.68 9.86 20.32
CA GLN A 367 10.57 9.61 19.19
C GLN A 367 12.01 10.12 19.43
N ASN A 368 12.22 11.06 20.36
CA ASN A 368 13.57 11.49 20.75
C ASN A 368 14.26 10.51 21.72
N GLU A 369 13.53 9.54 22.29
CA GLU A 369 14.05 8.54 23.23
C GLU A 369 14.31 7.17 22.57
N LEU A 370 13.91 6.99 21.30
CA LEU A 370 14.05 5.74 20.54
C LEU A 370 15.26 5.81 19.59
N PRO A 371 16.19 4.82 19.63
CA PRO A 371 17.29 4.76 18.67
C PRO A 371 16.76 4.42 17.26
N GLY A 372 17.44 4.96 16.24
CA GLY A 372 17.04 4.82 14.83
C GLY A 372 17.13 3.39 14.29
N ASP A 373 16.45 3.17 13.16
CA ASP A 373 16.46 1.97 12.32
C ASP A 373 15.98 0.66 12.96
N ALA A 374 15.15 0.73 14.00
CA ALA A 374 14.31 -0.40 14.42
C ALA A 374 13.08 -0.56 13.50
N GLU A 375 13.00 -1.64 12.72
CA GLU A 375 11.84 -1.94 11.87
C GLU A 375 10.62 -2.32 12.73
N LEU A 376 9.65 -1.39 12.84
CA LEU A 376 8.49 -1.49 13.71
C LEU A 376 7.43 -2.50 13.23
N THR A 377 7.69 -3.78 13.49
CA THR A 377 6.79 -4.90 13.17
C THR A 377 5.59 -4.98 14.13
N LEU A 378 4.37 -4.90 13.59
CA LEU A 378 3.13 -4.96 14.38
C LEU A 378 2.61 -6.38 14.59
N ASN A 379 2.48 -6.78 15.86
CA ASN A 379 1.74 -7.98 16.23
C ASN A 379 0.23 -7.70 16.29
N ILE A 380 -0.44 -7.77 15.12
CA ILE A 380 -1.89 -7.54 14.96
C ILE A 380 -2.71 -8.34 15.99
N ASN A 381 -2.29 -9.59 16.28
CA ASN A 381 -2.96 -10.48 17.22
C ASN A 381 -2.99 -9.94 18.67
N LYS A 382 -2.01 -9.14 19.10
CA LYS A 382 -2.00 -8.51 20.44
C LYS A 382 -2.98 -7.33 20.52
N ILE A 383 -3.08 -6.55 19.46
CA ILE A 383 -3.99 -5.40 19.37
C ILE A 383 -5.45 -5.85 19.34
N ALA A 384 -5.73 -7.02 18.77
CA ALA A 384 -7.06 -7.63 18.80
C ALA A 384 -7.46 -8.18 20.19
N SER A 385 -6.50 -8.43 21.10
CA SER A 385 -6.75 -9.07 22.39
C SER A 385 -6.64 -8.15 23.61
N SER A 386 -5.98 -7.00 23.49
CA SER A 386 -5.65 -6.10 24.60
C SER A 386 -6.22 -4.70 24.41
N PRO A 387 -6.75 -4.05 25.47
CA PRO A 387 -7.26 -2.69 25.39
C PRO A 387 -6.15 -1.68 25.07
N ILE A 388 -6.52 -0.53 24.49
CA ILE A 388 -5.58 0.47 23.94
C ILE A 388 -4.65 1.04 25.03
N GLU A 389 -5.14 1.11 26.26
CA GLU A 389 -4.42 1.54 27.45
C GLU A 389 -3.19 0.66 27.72
N GLU A 390 -3.31 -0.67 27.59
CA GLU A 390 -2.28 -1.66 27.98
C GLU A 390 -1.17 -1.88 26.94
N LEU A 391 -1.38 -1.43 25.70
CA LEU A 391 -0.40 -1.62 24.62
C LEU A 391 0.94 -0.91 24.91
N THR A 392 2.06 -1.52 24.51
CA THR A 392 3.40 -0.95 24.75
C THR A 392 3.61 0.33 23.93
N SER A 393 4.55 1.18 24.34
CA SER A 393 4.85 2.42 23.61
C SER A 393 5.29 2.13 22.16
N THR A 394 6.05 1.06 21.94
CA THR A 394 6.44 0.59 20.61
C THR A 394 5.26 0.09 19.78
N ASP A 395 4.32 -0.66 20.35
CA ASP A 395 3.12 -1.10 19.63
C ASP A 395 2.23 0.11 19.26
N LYS A 396 2.10 1.09 20.17
CA LYS A 396 1.34 2.34 19.94
C LYS A 396 1.95 3.18 18.82
N ALA A 397 3.27 3.40 18.85
CA ALA A 397 3.99 4.15 17.81
C ALA A 397 3.88 3.46 16.43
N ALA A 398 3.98 2.13 16.39
CA ALA A 398 3.83 1.36 15.16
C ALA A 398 2.40 1.42 14.61
N LEU A 399 1.38 1.31 15.49
CA LEU A 399 -0.03 1.41 15.10
C LEU A 399 -0.37 2.78 14.50
N VAL A 400 0.10 3.86 15.11
CA VAL A 400 -0.07 5.22 14.53
C VAL A 400 0.71 5.37 13.22
N SER A 401 1.87 4.73 13.08
CA SER A 401 2.63 4.71 11.81
C SER A 401 1.86 4.01 10.67
N ILE A 402 1.16 2.91 10.93
CA ILE A 402 0.27 2.29 9.93
C ILE A 402 -0.96 3.15 9.64
N LEU A 403 -1.60 3.75 10.66
CA LEU A 403 -2.73 4.66 10.44
C LEU A 403 -2.34 5.87 9.59
N LEU A 404 -1.19 6.50 9.86
CA LEU A 404 -0.62 7.56 9.02
C LEU A 404 -0.42 7.08 7.58
N LYS A 405 0.17 5.90 7.37
CA LYS A 405 0.40 5.32 6.03
C LYS A 405 -0.90 4.98 5.27
N GLN A 406 -1.97 4.60 5.99
CA GLN A 406 -3.31 4.37 5.41
C GLN A 406 -4.05 5.67 5.11
N ILE A 407 -3.81 6.73 5.89
CA ILE A 407 -4.46 8.05 5.74
C ILE A 407 -3.70 8.93 4.71
N GLN A 408 -2.41 8.68 4.47
CA GLN A 408 -1.54 9.39 3.52
C GLN A 408 -2.13 9.62 2.11
N PRO A 409 -2.84 8.67 1.46
CA PRO A 409 -3.46 8.92 0.16
C PRO A 409 -4.55 10.02 0.20
N TYR A 410 -5.28 10.09 1.31
CA TYR A 410 -6.35 11.05 1.54
C TYR A 410 -5.83 12.43 1.97
N LEU A 411 -4.60 12.49 2.52
CA LEU A 411 -3.88 13.73 2.83
C LEU A 411 -3.15 14.34 1.62
N SER A 412 -3.23 13.73 0.43
CA SER A 412 -2.66 14.32 -0.77
C SER A 412 -3.34 15.66 -1.11
N PRO A 413 -2.61 16.66 -1.65
CA PRO A 413 -3.17 17.97 -2.00
C PRO A 413 -4.14 17.94 -3.19
N SER A 414 -4.39 16.76 -3.77
CA SER A 414 -5.47 16.52 -4.73
C SER A 414 -6.81 16.14 -4.07
N ASN A 415 -6.77 15.63 -2.83
CA ASN A 415 -7.93 15.20 -2.05
C ASN A 415 -8.29 16.20 -0.94
N LEU A 416 -7.27 16.76 -0.29
CA LEU A 416 -7.43 17.98 0.50
C LEU A 416 -7.58 19.16 -0.47
N ASN A 417 -8.80 19.68 -0.62
CA ASN A 417 -9.15 20.74 -1.56
C ASN A 417 -8.64 22.14 -1.09
N ILE A 418 -7.34 22.22 -0.80
CA ILE A 418 -6.63 23.41 -0.35
C ILE A 418 -6.34 24.26 -1.59
N PRO A 419 -6.78 25.53 -1.66
CA PRO A 419 -6.44 26.40 -2.78
C PRO A 419 -4.92 26.53 -2.88
N ASN A 420 -4.37 26.22 -4.06
CA ASN A 420 -2.94 26.09 -4.26
C ASN A 420 -2.25 27.46 -4.27
N PHE A 421 -1.85 27.94 -3.08
CA PHE A 421 -1.12 29.21 -2.91
C PHE A 421 0.31 29.21 -3.48
N ALA A 422 0.80 28.09 -4.04
CA ALA A 422 2.13 27.97 -4.66
C ALA A 422 2.23 28.65 -6.05
N SER A 423 1.75 29.89 -6.17
CA SER A 423 2.04 30.77 -7.30
C SER A 423 2.23 32.24 -6.89
N VAL A 424 2.76 32.48 -5.69
CA VAL A 424 3.31 33.78 -5.29
C VAL A 424 4.83 33.64 -5.19
N ASN A 425 5.56 34.32 -6.08
CA ASN A 425 7.02 34.33 -6.06
C ASN A 425 7.54 35.15 -4.87
N LEU A 426 7.69 34.53 -3.70
CA LEU A 426 8.62 35.03 -2.69
C LEU A 426 10.04 34.65 -3.12
N VAL A 427 10.78 35.62 -3.66
CA VAL A 427 12.24 35.56 -3.72
C VAL A 427 12.76 35.73 -2.30
N THR A 428 13.05 34.62 -1.64
CA THR A 428 13.78 34.60 -0.36
C THR A 428 15.28 34.53 -0.63
N ASP A 429 15.89 35.67 -0.96
CA ASP A 429 17.34 35.78 -1.04
C ASP A 429 17.99 35.48 0.32
N THR A 430 18.97 34.58 0.33
CA THR A 430 19.69 34.19 1.53
C THR A 430 20.72 35.24 1.91
N LEU A 431 20.64 35.75 3.14
CA LEU A 431 21.63 36.66 3.73
C LEU A 431 23.07 36.14 3.59
N LYS A 432 23.88 36.87 2.84
CA LYS A 432 25.35 36.92 2.95
C LYS A 432 25.82 38.37 2.93
N GLN A 433 27.05 38.56 3.36
CA GLN A 433 27.62 39.84 3.75
C GLN A 433 28.18 40.70 2.61
N ASP A 434 28.42 41.96 2.99
CA ASP A 434 29.38 42.95 2.48
C ASP A 434 29.01 43.87 1.29
N ASP A 435 28.95 45.15 1.66
CA ASP A 435 29.30 46.39 0.93
C ASP A 435 28.50 46.98 -0.25
N SER A 436 28.53 48.33 -0.25
CA SER A 436 28.13 49.32 -1.26
C SER A 436 26.64 49.65 -1.45
N LEU A 437 26.29 50.88 -1.04
CA LEU A 437 25.17 51.71 -1.54
C LEU A 437 25.57 52.31 -2.94
N PRO A 438 24.66 52.92 -3.74
CA PRO A 438 23.33 53.43 -3.39
C PRO A 438 22.18 53.28 -4.45
N ASN A 439 21.00 53.80 -4.06
CA ASN A 439 20.07 54.65 -4.86
C ASN A 439 18.84 54.06 -5.63
N ILE A 440 17.70 54.73 -5.32
CA ILE A 440 16.64 55.24 -6.22
C ILE A 440 15.36 54.42 -6.52
N ASN A 441 14.24 55.14 -6.32
CA ASN A 441 12.86 54.98 -6.82
C ASN A 441 11.96 53.78 -6.39
N LYS A 442 11.10 54.10 -5.41
CA LYS A 442 9.65 54.32 -5.62
C LYS A 442 8.94 53.39 -6.63
N ASN A 443 8.06 52.53 -6.12
CA ASN A 443 6.64 52.58 -6.47
C ASN A 443 5.77 51.92 -5.38
N LYS A 444 4.55 52.42 -5.16
CA LYS A 444 3.57 51.84 -4.23
C LYS A 444 2.58 50.97 -5.01
N PRO A 445 2.37 49.69 -4.67
CA PRO A 445 1.17 48.97 -5.06
C PRO A 445 0.03 49.31 -4.07
N THR A 446 -1.10 49.80 -4.60
CA THR A 446 -2.31 50.03 -3.80
C THR A 446 -3.05 48.71 -3.59
N ILE A 447 -3.25 48.28 -2.34
CA ILE A 447 -3.99 47.06 -2.03
C ILE A 447 -5.49 47.39 -1.91
N SER A 448 -6.26 47.08 -2.95
CA SER A 448 -7.73 47.11 -2.90
C SER A 448 -8.28 45.79 -2.36
N VAL A 449 -8.50 45.71 -1.05
CA VAL A 449 -9.15 44.54 -0.43
C VAL A 449 -10.66 44.58 -0.71
N ALA A 450 -11.11 43.85 -1.73
CA ALA A 450 -12.53 43.64 -1.99
C ALA A 450 -13.08 42.56 -1.03
N VAL A 451 -13.67 42.98 0.10
CA VAL A 451 -14.34 42.07 1.04
C VAL A 451 -15.70 41.67 0.47
N GLN A 452 -15.83 40.43 -0.01
CA GLN A 452 -17.08 39.91 -0.56
C GLN A 452 -18.00 39.39 0.56
N THR A 453 -18.73 40.30 1.23
CA THR A 453 -19.85 39.93 2.13
C THR A 453 -21.08 39.59 1.31
N SER A 454 -21.33 38.30 1.06
CA SER A 454 -22.50 37.82 0.33
C SER A 454 -23.79 37.91 1.17
N PHE A 455 -24.61 38.92 0.92
CA PHE A 455 -26.00 39.02 1.38
C PHE A 455 -26.87 39.60 0.25
N ALA A 456 -28.17 39.30 0.33
CA ALA A 456 -29.27 39.77 -0.51
C ALA A 456 -29.42 39.20 -1.94
N LEU A 457 -30.69 38.82 -2.19
CA LEU A 457 -31.44 38.63 -3.44
C LEU A 457 -30.70 38.71 -4.79
N GLY A 458 -30.83 37.64 -5.59
CA GLY A 458 -30.34 37.62 -6.97
C GLY A 458 -31.14 38.53 -7.91
N THR A 459 -30.46 39.52 -8.49
CA THR A 459 -30.89 40.17 -9.73
C THR A 459 -30.64 39.24 -10.92
N PHE A 460 -31.63 39.13 -11.81
CA PHE A 460 -31.58 38.24 -12.96
C PHE A 460 -30.73 38.85 -14.09
N GLU A 461 -29.41 38.61 -14.08
CA GLU A 461 -28.56 38.97 -15.22
C GLU A 461 -28.81 38.03 -16.40
N LEU A 462 -29.19 38.60 -17.54
CA LEU A 462 -29.27 37.89 -18.81
C LEU A 462 -27.84 37.47 -19.27
N PRO A 463 -27.65 36.27 -19.82
CA PRO A 463 -26.37 35.87 -20.37
C PRO A 463 -26.01 36.79 -21.54
N LYS A 464 -24.84 37.43 -21.46
CA LYS A 464 -24.29 38.24 -22.56
C LYS A 464 -23.95 37.31 -23.72
N LEU A 465 -24.69 37.40 -24.83
CA LEU A 465 -24.23 36.85 -26.09
C LEU A 465 -23.08 37.73 -26.60
N GLU A 466 -21.86 37.25 -26.41
CA GLU A 466 -20.72 37.71 -27.20
C GLU A 466 -20.89 37.17 -28.62
N VAL A 467 -21.45 38.01 -29.50
CA VAL A 467 -21.58 37.70 -30.93
C VAL A 467 -20.25 38.02 -31.61
N ASP A 468 -19.53 36.98 -32.03
CA ASP A 468 -18.27 37.12 -32.76
C ASP A 468 -18.44 37.99 -34.02
N ALA A 469 -17.73 39.12 -34.06
CA ALA A 469 -17.86 40.10 -35.13
C ALA A 469 -17.47 39.55 -36.52
N ASP A 470 -16.64 38.51 -36.57
CA ASP A 470 -16.21 37.86 -37.82
C ASP A 470 -17.21 36.84 -38.40
N MET A 471 -18.29 36.49 -37.68
CA MET A 471 -19.36 35.66 -38.26
C MET A 471 -20.18 36.37 -39.36
N VAL A 472 -20.02 37.69 -39.55
CA VAL A 472 -20.82 38.50 -40.49
C VAL A 472 -20.08 38.77 -41.82
N LYS A 473 -19.32 37.78 -42.33
CA LYS A 473 -18.65 37.84 -43.66
C LYS A 473 -18.86 36.60 -44.54
N ALA A 474 -19.98 35.89 -44.38
CA ALA A 474 -20.44 34.93 -45.37
C ALA A 474 -21.11 35.65 -46.56
N PRO A 475 -20.62 35.53 -47.82
CA PRO A 475 -21.25 36.16 -48.96
C PRO A 475 -22.62 35.52 -49.26
N LEU A 476 -23.67 36.35 -49.36
CA LEU A 476 -25.04 35.91 -49.62
C LEU A 476 -25.15 35.13 -50.93
N ARG A 477 -25.46 33.84 -50.82
CA ARG A 477 -25.67 32.94 -51.96
C ARG A 477 -27.04 33.24 -52.59
N PRO A 478 -27.17 33.55 -53.89
CA PRO A 478 -28.45 33.89 -54.49
C PRO A 478 -29.42 32.70 -54.46
N TRP A 479 -30.64 32.97 -53.98
CA TRP A 479 -31.70 31.97 -53.82
C TRP A 479 -32.17 31.48 -55.20
N GLY A 480 -31.98 30.19 -55.49
CA GLY A 480 -32.40 29.55 -56.75
C GLY A 480 -31.29 28.83 -57.54
N ALA A 481 -30.01 28.99 -57.17
CA ALA A 481 -28.91 28.27 -57.83
C ALA A 481 -28.96 26.75 -57.55
N LYS A 482 -29.25 25.95 -58.59
CA LYS A 482 -29.31 24.48 -58.52
C LYS A 482 -27.96 23.87 -58.12
N SER A 483 -28.01 22.79 -57.32
CA SER A 483 -26.80 22.08 -56.88
C SER A 483 -26.09 21.39 -58.05
N THR A 484 -24.83 21.77 -58.29
CA THR A 484 -23.92 21.06 -59.18
C THR A 484 -23.36 19.83 -58.47
N LYS A 485 -23.59 18.65 -59.04
CA LYS A 485 -23.13 17.37 -58.50
C LYS A 485 -21.59 17.33 -58.51
N SER A 486 -20.97 17.06 -57.36
CA SER A 486 -19.58 16.60 -57.32
C SER A 486 -19.54 15.09 -57.64
N PRO A 487 -18.74 14.65 -58.62
CA PRO A 487 -18.33 13.26 -58.73
C PRO A 487 -17.03 13.06 -57.93
N ASP A 488 -17.08 12.30 -56.85
CA ASP A 488 -15.96 11.42 -56.47
C ASP A 488 -16.37 10.48 -55.32
N SER A 489 -16.45 9.18 -55.61
CA SER A 489 -16.62 8.12 -54.60
C SER A 489 -15.98 6.81 -55.05
N SER A 490 -14.76 6.90 -55.60
CA SER A 490 -13.86 5.76 -55.67
C SER A 490 -12.82 5.88 -54.56
N PHE A 491 -12.68 4.88 -53.69
CA PHE A 491 -11.39 4.29 -53.32
C PHE A 491 -11.56 2.99 -52.53
N VAL A 492 -11.11 1.88 -53.14
CA VAL A 492 -10.63 0.63 -52.53
C VAL A 492 -11.52 -0.10 -51.50
N LYS A 493 -12.13 -1.20 -51.97
CA LYS A 493 -12.20 -2.45 -51.20
C LYS A 493 -11.03 -3.36 -51.61
N LYS A 494 -10.19 -3.73 -50.65
CA LYS A 494 -9.27 -4.90 -50.63
C LYS A 494 -9.30 -5.43 -49.19
N GLY A 495 -9.13 -6.72 -48.91
CA GLY A 495 -8.88 -7.88 -49.74
C GLY A 495 -8.21 -8.94 -48.87
N HIS A 496 -8.65 -10.20 -48.92
CA HIS A 496 -8.23 -11.24 -47.95
C HIS A 496 -6.71 -11.42 -47.84
N LYS A 497 -6.26 -11.85 -46.64
CA LYS A 497 -5.32 -12.98 -46.55
C LYS A 497 -5.51 -13.78 -45.26
N PHE A 498 -5.91 -15.04 -45.42
CA PHE A 498 -5.67 -16.09 -44.41
C PHE A 498 -4.17 -16.31 -44.26
N ARG A 499 -3.72 -16.63 -43.04
CA ARG A 499 -2.63 -17.59 -42.81
C ARG A 499 -2.91 -18.41 -41.56
N LYS A 500 -2.76 -19.73 -41.70
CA LYS A 500 -2.67 -20.75 -40.66
C LYS A 500 -1.32 -21.46 -40.87
N LEU A 501 -0.89 -22.24 -39.88
CA LEU A 501 0.39 -22.95 -39.81
C LEU A 501 1.60 -22.03 -39.55
N LEU A 502 2.59 -22.43 -38.73
CA LEU A 502 2.60 -23.62 -37.85
C LEU A 502 1.98 -23.28 -36.49
#